data_AF-A0A944V8R8-F1
#
_entry.id   AF-A0A944V8R8-F1
#
_cell.length_a   1.000
_cell.length_b   1.000
_cell.length_c   1.000
_cell.angle_alpha   90.00
_cell.angle_beta   90.00
_cell.angle_gamma   90.00
#
_symmetry.space_group_name_H-M   'P 1'
#
loop_
_entity.id
_entity.type
_entity.pdbx_description
1 polymer ?
#
loop_
_entity_poly.entity_id
_entity_poly.type
_entity_poly.pdbx_seq_one_letter_code
_entity_poly.pdbx_strand_id
1 'polypeptide(L)'
;ESLKYFLSRSRGSQLGAWTSAQSSVISARSVLESKLYEMKNKFSDGEIPLPSFWGGYRLEPETVEFWQGQADRMHDRFLYSRDTNGHWQVERLAP
;
A
#
# COMPACT_ATOMS: atom_id res chain seq x y z
N GLU A 1 4.45 9.45 9.84
CA GLU A 1 3.82 8.10 9.79
C GLU A 1 4.65 7.10 8.98
N SER A 2 4.98 7.40 7.73
CA SER A 2 5.77 6.50 6.85
C SER A 2 7.08 6.01 7.44
N LEU A 3 7.86 6.88 8.11
CA LEU A 3 9.10 6.48 8.78
C LEU A 3 8.85 5.44 9.89
N LYS A 4 7.86 5.67 10.74
CA LYS A 4 7.50 4.76 11.84
C LYS A 4 7.09 3.38 11.30
N TYR A 5 6.27 3.36 10.23
CA TYR A 5 5.88 2.11 9.59
C TYR A 5 7.05 1.44 8.87
N PHE A 6 7.93 2.20 8.22
CA PHE A 6 9.12 1.67 7.56
C PHE A 6 10.05 0.96 8.56
N LEU A 7 10.34 1.61 9.68
CA LEU A 7 11.23 1.10 10.72
C LEU A 7 10.68 -0.15 11.44
N SER A 8 9.36 -0.37 11.45
CA SER A 8 8.78 -1.60 12.02
C SER A 8 8.89 -2.82 11.11
N ARG A 9 9.26 -2.65 9.84
CA ARG A 9 9.44 -3.76 8.89
C ARG A 9 10.75 -4.50 9.14
N SER A 10 10.83 -5.76 8.70
CA SER A 10 12.08 -6.52 8.76
C SER A 10 13.22 -5.79 8.04
N ARG A 11 14.46 -5.95 8.53
CA ARG A 11 15.65 -5.35 7.89
C ARG A 11 15.77 -5.72 6.41
N GLY A 12 15.44 -6.97 6.05
CA GLY A 12 15.42 -7.41 4.66
C GLY A 12 14.40 -6.66 3.80
N SER A 13 13.21 -6.36 4.34
CA SER A 13 12.20 -5.54 3.66
C SER A 13 12.64 -4.08 3.50
N GLN A 14 13.32 -3.51 4.50
CA GLN A 14 13.86 -2.15 4.43
C GLN A 14 14.95 -2.06 3.34
N LEU A 15 15.87 -3.04 3.27
CA LEU A 15 16.88 -3.15 2.22
C LEU A 15 16.25 -3.35 0.83
N GLY A 16 15.20 -4.17 0.76
CA GLY A 16 14.46 -4.41 -0.49
C GLY A 16 13.86 -3.13 -1.06
N ALA A 17 13.39 -2.22 -0.21
CA ALA A 17 12.89 -0.91 -0.62
C ALA A 17 13.97 -0.05 -1.29
N TRP A 18 15.22 -0.13 -0.84
CA TRP A 18 16.36 0.56 -1.49
C TRP A 18 16.87 -0.14 -2.76
N THR A 19 16.64 -1.45 -2.87
CA THR A 19 17.17 -2.27 -3.97
C THR A 19 16.34 -2.14 -5.25
N SER A 20 15.02 -2.07 -5.12
CA SER A 20 14.09 -2.18 -6.24
C SER A 20 13.51 -0.82 -6.63
N ALA A 21 13.87 -0.32 -7.81
CA ALA A 21 13.08 0.70 -8.50
C ALA A 21 11.80 0.04 -9.03
N GLN A 22 10.76 0.03 -8.19
CA GLN A 22 9.52 -0.70 -8.44
C GLN A 22 8.95 -0.38 -9.83
N SER A 23 8.54 -1.42 -10.56
CA SER A 23 7.96 -1.36 -11.92
C SER A 23 8.91 -0.93 -13.05
N SER A 24 10.18 -0.67 -12.77
CA SER A 24 11.18 -0.42 -13.82
C SER A 24 11.61 -1.72 -14.53
N VAL A 25 11.94 -1.61 -15.82
CA VAL A 25 12.51 -2.73 -16.60
C VAL A 25 13.96 -2.94 -16.18
N ILE A 26 14.35 -4.20 -15.95
CA ILE A 26 15.73 -4.59 -15.63
C ILE A 26 16.18 -5.71 -16.56
N SER A 27 17.49 -5.80 -16.80
CA SER A 27 18.07 -6.78 -17.74
C SER A 27 18.08 -8.20 -17.20
N ALA A 28 18.24 -8.38 -15.89
CA ALA A 28 18.31 -9.68 -15.25
C ALA A 28 18.07 -9.60 -13.74
N ARG A 29 17.76 -10.74 -13.12
CA ARG A 29 17.65 -10.89 -11.67
C ARG A 29 18.94 -10.51 -10.92
N SER A 30 20.10 -10.82 -11.49
CA SER A 30 21.40 -10.53 -10.88
C SER A 30 21.60 -9.05 -10.56
N VAL A 31 20.97 -8.14 -11.32
CA VAL A 31 20.99 -6.69 -11.03
C VAL A 31 20.39 -6.38 -9.66
N LEU A 32 19.30 -7.05 -9.28
CA LEU A 32 18.68 -6.89 -7.96
C LEU A 32 19.56 -7.48 -6.86
N GLU A 33 20.16 -8.65 -7.11
CA GLU A 33 21.02 -9.33 -6.14
C GLU A 33 22.29 -8.52 -5.85
N SER A 34 22.93 -7.96 -6.89
CA SER A 34 24.09 -7.07 -6.75
C SER A 34 23.73 -5.79 -5.97
N LYS A 35 22.61 -5.14 -6.29
CA LYS A 35 22.13 -3.96 -5.54
C LYS A 35 21.79 -4.29 -4.09
N LEU A 36 21.20 -5.45 -3.84
CA LEU A 36 20.90 -5.87 -2.46
C LEU A 36 22.18 -6.07 -1.66
N TYR A 37 23.21 -6.68 -2.26
CA TYR A 37 24.51 -6.83 -1.64
C TYR A 37 25.17 -5.47 -1.36
N GLU A 38 25.12 -4.54 -2.32
CA GLU A 38 25.59 -3.17 -2.15
C GLU A 38 24.88 -2.47 -0.98
N MET A 39 23.54 -2.53 -0.91
CA MET A 39 22.77 -1.92 0.16
C MET A 39 23.01 -2.58 1.52
N LYS A 40 23.21 -3.90 1.57
CA LYS A 40 23.60 -4.61 2.80
C LYS A 40 24.92 -4.11 3.36
N ASN A 41 25.90 -3.86 2.49
CA ASN A 41 27.21 -3.33 2.90
C ASN A 41 27.12 -1.85 3.27
N LYS A 42 26.40 -1.06 2.47
CA LYS A 42 26.20 0.38 2.72
C LYS A 42 25.52 0.65 4.05
N PHE A 43 24.55 -0.20 4.40
CA PHE A 43 23.82 -0.14 5.65
C PHE A 43 24.18 -1.33 6.54
N SER A 44 25.46 -1.71 6.61
CA SER A 44 25.93 -2.76 7.51
C SER A 44 25.67 -2.39 8.96
N ASP A 45 25.93 -1.13 9.29
CA ASP A 45 25.89 -0.59 10.64
C ASP A 45 24.76 0.43 10.79
N GLY A 46 24.01 0.29 11.87
CA GLY A 46 22.92 1.21 12.21
C GLY A 46 21.61 0.97 11.45
N GLU A 47 20.81 2.04 11.43
CA GLU A 47 19.46 2.04 10.88
C GLU A 47 19.47 2.35 9.38
N ILE A 48 18.57 1.69 8.64
CA ILE A 48 18.38 1.96 7.23
C ILE A 48 17.45 3.17 7.12
N PRO A 49 17.87 4.27 6.47
CA PRO A 49 17.02 5.44 6.33
C PRO A 49 15.83 5.15 5.43
N LEU A 50 14.74 5.89 5.63
CA LEU A 50 13.58 5.86 4.73
C LEU A 50 13.98 6.40 3.34
N PRO A 51 13.81 5.63 2.25
CA PRO A 51 14.01 6.16 0.90
C PRO A 51 13.00 7.27 0.59
N SER A 52 13.44 8.34 -0.10
CA SER A 52 12.58 9.48 -0.45
C SER A 52 11.40 9.10 -1.37
N PHE A 53 11.55 8.04 -2.15
CA PHE A 53 10.53 7.49 -3.05
C PHE A 53 9.64 6.43 -2.40
N TRP A 54 9.80 6.17 -1.10
CA TRP A 54 9.01 5.17 -0.37
C TRP A 54 8.09 5.85 0.64
N GLY A 55 6.83 5.44 0.67
CA GLY A 55 5.85 6.01 1.58
C GLY A 55 4.56 5.21 1.60
N GLY A 56 3.52 5.84 2.12
CA GLY A 56 2.15 5.33 2.08
C GLY A 56 1.22 6.39 1.52
N TYR A 57 0.08 5.94 1.02
CA TYR A 57 -1.04 6.79 0.64
C TYR A 57 -2.20 6.54 1.59
N ARG A 58 -3.02 7.58 1.80
CA ARG A 58 -4.31 7.47 2.46
C ARG A 58 -5.38 7.75 1.43
N LEU A 59 -6.27 6.79 1.23
CA LEU A 59 -7.48 7.00 0.47
C LEU A 59 -8.54 7.53 1.42
N GLU A 60 -9.03 8.73 1.15
CA GLU A 60 -10.16 9.31 1.85
C GLU A 60 -11.41 9.00 1.03
N PRO A 61 -12.26 8.07 1.48
CA PRO A 61 -13.37 7.61 0.65
C PRO A 61 -14.42 8.71 0.53
N GLU A 62 -14.82 8.99 -0.70
CA GLU A 62 -16.04 9.75 -0.99
C GLU A 62 -17.27 8.84 -0.94
N THR A 63 -17.08 7.56 -1.28
CA THR A 63 -18.10 6.53 -1.25
C THR A 63 -17.56 5.21 -0.71
N VAL A 64 -18.43 4.41 -0.10
CA VAL A 64 -18.16 3.03 0.34
C VAL A 64 -19.39 2.18 0.05
N GLU A 65 -19.26 1.09 -0.70
CA GLU A 65 -20.35 0.14 -0.95
C GLU A 65 -20.15 -1.14 -0.13
N PHE A 66 -21.19 -1.55 0.58
CA PHE A 66 -21.30 -2.87 1.19
C PHE A 66 -22.21 -3.74 0.33
N TRP A 67 -21.64 -4.79 -0.25
CA TRP A 67 -22.36 -5.80 -1.01
C TRP A 67 -22.40 -7.10 -0.23
N GLN A 68 -23.58 -7.68 -0.06
CA GLN A 68 -23.78 -8.97 0.60
C GLN A 68 -24.57 -9.91 -0.30
N GLY A 69 -23.95 -11.05 -0.63
CA GLY A 69 -24.56 -12.08 -1.46
C GLY A 69 -25.74 -12.75 -0.75
N GLN A 70 -26.75 -13.10 -1.54
CA GLN A 70 -27.99 -13.79 -1.14
C GLN A 70 -28.26 -14.95 -2.10
N ALA A 71 -28.81 -16.05 -1.60
CA ALA A 71 -28.96 -17.30 -2.34
C ALA A 71 -29.95 -17.22 -3.52
N ASP A 72 -30.96 -16.36 -3.41
CA ASP A 72 -32.01 -16.13 -4.40
C ASP A 72 -31.64 -15.04 -5.43
N ARG A 73 -30.39 -14.55 -5.40
CA ARG A 73 -29.84 -13.45 -6.24
C ARG A 73 -30.36 -12.06 -5.88
N MET A 74 -31.16 -11.92 -4.82
CA MET A 74 -31.60 -10.61 -4.32
C MET A 74 -30.56 -10.03 -3.36
N HIS A 75 -29.37 -9.72 -3.88
CA HIS A 75 -28.24 -9.22 -3.10
C HIS A 75 -28.56 -7.92 -2.35
N ASP A 76 -28.04 -7.81 -1.13
CA ASP A 76 -28.11 -6.57 -0.38
C ASP A 76 -26.96 -5.66 -0.82
N ARG A 77 -27.29 -4.43 -1.22
CA ARG A 77 -26.33 -3.40 -1.58
C ARG A 77 -26.65 -2.12 -0.85
N PHE A 78 -25.69 -1.65 -0.05
CA PHE A 78 -25.77 -0.40 0.68
C PHE A 78 -24.62 0.52 0.27
N LEU A 79 -24.96 1.66 -0.34
CA LEU A 79 -24.00 2.69 -0.72
C LEU A 79 -23.98 3.78 0.34
N TYR A 80 -22.81 4.00 0.93
CA TYR A 80 -22.51 5.15 1.77
C TYR A 80 -21.85 6.21 0.89
N SER A 81 -22.43 7.41 0.86
CA SER A 81 -21.89 8.55 0.12
C SER A 81 -21.70 9.73 1.05
N ARG A 82 -20.56 10.42 0.93
CA ARG A 82 -20.25 11.60 1.73
C ARG A 82 -20.72 12.87 1.03
N ASP A 83 -21.55 13.66 1.70
CA ASP A 83 -22.01 14.95 1.17
C ASP A 83 -20.94 16.07 1.33
N THR A 84 -21.24 17.25 0.79
CA THR A 84 -20.34 18.42 0.85
C THR A 84 -20.07 18.93 2.26
N ASN A 85 -20.90 18.56 3.25
CA ASN A 85 -20.74 18.92 4.65
C ASN A 85 -20.01 17.83 5.45
N GLY A 86 -19.63 16.72 4.80
CA GLY A 86 -18.93 15.60 5.42
C GLY A 86 -19.86 14.59 6.11
N HIS A 87 -21.18 14.71 5.96
CA HIS A 87 -22.11 13.72 6.49
C HIS A 87 -22.23 12.53 5.56
N TRP A 88 -22.43 11.35 6.14
CA TRP A 88 -22.66 10.12 5.40
C TRP A 88 -24.15 9.89 5.21
N GLN A 89 -24.55 9.70 3.97
CA GLN A 89 -25.89 9.25 3.58
C GLN A 89 -25.81 7.79 3.15
N VAL A 90 -26.90 7.04 3.39
CA VAL A 90 -26.98 5.61 3.06
C VAL A 90 -28.16 5.36 2.16
N GLU A 91 -27.90 4.70 1.04
CA GLU A 91 -28.91 4.32 0.06
C GLU A 91 -28.85 2.81 -0.18
N ARG A 92 -30.02 2.18 -0.37
CA ARG A 92 -30.11 0.79 -0.82
C ARG A 92 -30.12 0.78 -2.34
N LEU A 93 -29.23 0.01 -2.94
CA LEU A 93 -29.19 -0.19 -4.40
C LEU A 93 -29.86 -1.51 -4.77
N ALA A 94 -30.39 -1.58 -6.00
CA ALA A 94 -30.83 -2.85 -6.57
C ALA A 94 -29.62 -3.78 -6.79
N PRO A 95 -29.79 -5.11 -6.58
CA PRO A 95 -28.73 -6.10 -6.71
C PRO A 95 -28.07 -6.16 -8.09
#